data_AF-A0A2N7X871-F1
#
_entry.id   AF-A0A2N7X871-F1
#
_cell.length_a   1.000
_cell.length_b   1.000
_cell.length_c   1.000
_cell.angle_alpha   90.00
_cell.angle_beta   90.00
_cell.angle_gamma   90.00
#
_symmetry.space_group_name_H-M   'P 1'
#
loop_
_entity.id
_entity.type
_entity.pdbx_description
1 polymer ?
#
loop_
_entity_poly.entity_id
_entity_poly.type
_entity_poly.pdbx_seq_one_letter_code
_entity_poly.pdbx_strand_id
1 'polypeptide(L)'
;MDLRRHPDIATLLSPRQGPCFTLCQPVHGSFPDSKQDVLRYRTLLGRMRENANARHPRAIVDPIIARFDALISERGFWDHTFKGVAIYGAPGFFHLVKLADEVPERAVVADTFYLKPLIEQFQFADPFQLLLLSRHRAALYEGTIRHLAPVELHRSIPRSALDEPATMPESEDRVQGAKGGENRGDRYTAHHGGGSKHDVVNEDEERFFRAVSRGVCEHHSQPSRLPLLLAATPEHQALFRRVTTNPHLMEERIDRYLGDAKADELAAVAARALASRFERPVEARLEEYREATQKALATDVAAEVVEAAHEGRVDALLVETDRLPNGQPKTEEQLAEPTNRGHREVDTLLNDVAQEVLRNGGEVIVLPADRMPSRTGLAAIYRYRAPTQDARAPA
;
A
#
# COMPACT_ATOMS: atom_id res chain seq x y z
N MET A 1 2.51 9.95 -0.15
CA MET A 1 1.04 10.07 -0.33
C MET A 1 0.46 10.98 0.75
N ASP A 2 -0.55 11.79 0.44
CA ASP A 2 -1.35 12.48 1.48
C ASP A 2 -2.41 11.52 2.04
N LEU A 3 -2.14 10.90 3.20
CA LEU A 3 -3.01 9.93 3.86
C LEU A 3 -4.45 10.43 4.05
N ARG A 4 -4.64 11.75 4.19
CA ARG A 4 -5.95 12.37 4.39
C ARG A 4 -6.86 12.25 3.16
N ARG A 5 -6.28 11.93 2.00
CA ARG A 5 -7.04 11.66 0.77
C ARG A 5 -7.48 10.20 0.66
N HIS A 6 -6.97 9.31 1.49
CA HIS A 6 -7.43 7.92 1.51
C HIS A 6 -8.88 7.89 2.02
N PRO A 7 -9.85 7.31 1.28
CA PRO A 7 -11.27 7.40 1.61
C PRO A 7 -11.61 6.93 3.04
N ASP A 8 -11.01 5.83 3.50
CA ASP A 8 -11.23 5.33 4.85
C ASP A 8 -10.68 6.28 5.92
N ILE A 9 -9.46 6.80 5.74
CA ILE A 9 -8.84 7.74 6.67
C ILE A 9 -9.65 9.03 6.74
N ALA A 10 -10.06 9.59 5.58
CA ALA A 10 -10.88 10.79 5.51
C ALA A 10 -12.22 10.61 6.25
N THR A 11 -12.88 9.46 6.03
CA THR A 11 -14.15 9.11 6.67
C THR A 11 -14.02 8.99 8.19
N LEU A 12 -12.93 8.40 8.66
CA LEU A 12 -12.68 8.12 10.08
C LEU A 12 -12.10 9.33 10.84
N LEU A 13 -11.38 10.24 10.18
CA LEU A 13 -10.87 11.48 10.78
C LEU A 13 -11.94 12.55 10.98
N SER A 14 -13.06 12.46 10.24
CA SER A 14 -14.17 13.40 10.32
C SER A 14 -14.72 13.50 11.75
N PRO A 15 -15.00 14.71 12.29
CA PRO A 15 -15.49 14.89 13.66
C PRO A 15 -16.79 14.11 13.92
N ARG A 16 -16.86 13.44 15.08
CA ARG A 16 -18.01 12.60 15.46
C ARG A 16 -18.30 12.73 16.95
N GLN A 17 -19.57 12.51 17.31
CA GLN A 17 -19.96 12.38 18.71
C GLN A 17 -19.60 10.99 19.21
N GLY A 18 -18.87 10.91 20.31
CA GLY A 18 -18.51 9.65 20.95
C GLY A 18 -19.66 9.02 21.73
N PRO A 19 -19.42 7.87 22.38
CA PRO A 19 -18.15 7.13 22.42
C PRO A 19 -17.78 6.46 21.08
N CYS A 20 -16.49 6.48 20.75
CA CYS A 20 -15.91 5.85 19.57
C CYS A 20 -15.34 4.47 19.93
N PHE A 21 -15.84 3.44 19.25
CA PHE A 21 -15.43 2.05 19.40
C PHE A 21 -14.53 1.66 18.24
N THR A 22 -13.38 1.06 18.54
CA THR A 22 -12.48 0.48 17.54
C THR A 22 -12.14 -0.95 17.95
N LEU A 23 -12.30 -1.91 17.04
CA LEU A 23 -11.83 -3.27 17.20
C LEU A 23 -10.94 -3.65 16.01
N CYS A 24 -9.69 -3.99 16.28
CA CYS A 24 -8.73 -4.48 15.30
C CYS A 24 -8.27 -5.89 15.68
N GLN A 25 -8.06 -6.75 14.69
CA GLN A 25 -7.40 -8.04 14.91
C GLN A 25 -6.81 -8.63 13.61
N PRO A 26 -5.79 -9.50 13.72
CA PRO A 26 -5.41 -10.41 12.66
C PRO A 26 -6.53 -11.41 12.34
N VAL A 27 -6.54 -11.89 11.11
CA VAL A 27 -7.47 -12.90 10.61
C VAL A 27 -6.79 -13.80 9.57
N HIS A 28 -7.22 -15.05 9.49
CA HIS A 28 -6.49 -16.12 8.80
C HIS A 28 -7.32 -16.79 7.68
N GLY A 29 -8.50 -16.23 7.36
CA GLY A 29 -9.15 -16.36 6.06
C GLY A 29 -9.77 -17.71 5.70
N SER A 30 -9.41 -18.81 6.35
CA SER A 30 -9.92 -20.14 6.02
C SER A 30 -10.15 -21.00 7.25
N PHE A 31 -11.10 -21.94 7.13
CA PHE A 31 -11.33 -22.96 8.15
C PHE A 31 -10.13 -23.94 8.21
N PRO A 32 -9.68 -24.39 9.41
CA PRO A 32 -10.29 -24.21 10.73
C PRO A 32 -9.85 -22.92 11.46
N ASP A 33 -8.86 -22.19 10.95
CA ASP A 33 -8.26 -21.04 11.63
C ASP A 33 -9.26 -19.90 11.82
N SER A 34 -10.22 -19.74 10.90
CA SER A 34 -11.32 -18.77 11.03
C SER A 34 -12.20 -18.99 12.27
N LYS A 35 -12.25 -20.20 12.86
CA LYS A 35 -12.92 -20.42 14.16
C LYS A 35 -12.20 -19.71 15.29
N GLN A 36 -10.87 -19.68 15.25
CA GLN A 36 -10.07 -18.97 16.24
C GLN A 36 -10.25 -17.46 16.08
N ASP A 37 -10.34 -16.95 14.85
CA ASP A 37 -10.61 -15.53 14.58
C ASP A 37 -11.97 -15.08 15.14
N VAL A 38 -13.01 -15.90 15.00
CA VAL A 38 -14.33 -15.63 15.60
C VAL A 38 -14.26 -15.65 17.13
N LEU A 39 -13.50 -16.57 17.73
CA LEU A 39 -13.33 -16.66 19.18
C LEU A 39 -12.57 -15.44 19.73
N ARG A 40 -11.49 -15.04 19.05
CA ARG A 40 -10.70 -13.83 19.35
C ARG A 40 -11.60 -12.59 19.27
N TYR A 41 -12.36 -12.46 18.19
CA TYR A 41 -13.33 -11.36 18.02
C TYR A 41 -14.34 -11.28 19.17
N ARG A 42 -14.95 -12.41 19.55
CA ARG A 42 -15.90 -12.48 20.68
C ARG A 42 -15.26 -12.04 21.99
N THR A 43 -14.01 -12.42 22.22
CA THR A 43 -13.26 -12.06 23.43
C THR A 43 -13.02 -10.55 23.47
N LEU A 44 -12.49 -9.98 22.38
CA LEU A 44 -12.27 -8.53 22.24
C LEU A 44 -13.58 -7.74 22.39
N LEU A 45 -14.67 -8.19 21.76
CA LEU A 45 -15.96 -7.53 21.83
C LEU A 45 -16.58 -7.57 23.24
N GLY A 46 -16.40 -8.67 23.97
CA GLY A 46 -16.79 -8.79 25.38
C GLY A 46 -16.07 -7.76 26.25
N ARG A 47 -14.73 -7.71 26.15
CA ARG A 47 -13.90 -6.72 26.86
C ARG A 47 -14.28 -5.28 26.51
N MET A 48 -14.51 -5.01 25.22
CA MET A 48 -14.93 -3.69 24.74
C MET A 48 -16.27 -3.25 25.36
N ARG A 49 -17.25 -4.17 25.43
CA ARG A 49 -18.55 -3.93 26.05
C ARG A 49 -18.43 -3.63 27.55
N GLU A 50 -17.61 -4.40 28.26
CA GLU A 50 -17.35 -4.18 29.69
C GLU A 50 -16.71 -2.81 29.94
N ASN A 51 -15.64 -2.49 29.20
CA ASN A 51 -14.92 -1.22 29.30
C ASN A 51 -15.79 0.00 28.94
N ALA A 52 -16.71 -0.14 27.99
CA ALA A 52 -17.64 0.92 27.61
C ALA A 52 -18.72 1.15 28.67
N ASN A 53 -19.33 0.07 29.18
CA ASN A 53 -20.39 0.16 30.19
C ASN A 53 -19.90 0.69 31.55
N ALA A 54 -18.60 0.62 31.82
CA ALA A 54 -17.99 1.26 32.99
C ALA A 54 -18.00 2.80 32.92
N ARG A 55 -18.10 3.38 31.71
CA ARG A 55 -17.96 4.83 31.47
C ARG A 55 -19.18 5.48 30.82
N HIS A 56 -20.04 4.69 30.19
CA HIS A 56 -21.19 5.18 29.42
C HIS A 56 -22.46 4.36 29.71
N PRO A 57 -23.66 4.97 29.61
CA PRO A 57 -24.93 4.26 29.78
C PRO A 57 -25.13 3.17 28.72
N ARG A 58 -25.67 2.02 29.16
CA ARG A 58 -26.04 0.88 28.28
C ARG A 58 -26.90 1.28 27.09
N ALA A 59 -27.81 2.25 27.25
CA ALA A 59 -28.65 2.76 26.17
C ALA A 59 -27.86 3.32 24.98
N ILE A 60 -26.63 3.81 25.21
CA ILE A 60 -25.72 4.28 24.16
C ILE A 60 -24.82 3.14 23.65
N VAL A 61 -24.33 2.30 24.57
CA VAL A 61 -23.37 1.22 24.27
C VAL A 61 -24.01 0.06 23.50
N ASP A 62 -25.15 -0.43 23.96
CA ASP A 62 -25.77 -1.67 23.45
C ASP A 62 -26.11 -1.60 21.95
N PRO A 63 -26.67 -0.49 21.40
CA PRO A 63 -26.92 -0.39 19.96
C PRO A 63 -25.65 -0.46 19.11
N ILE A 64 -24.53 0.08 19.59
CA ILE A 64 -23.26 0.05 18.87
C ILE A 64 -22.70 -1.37 18.89
N ILE A 65 -22.64 -1.97 20.08
CA ILE A 65 -22.16 -3.34 20.28
C ILE A 65 -22.99 -4.35 19.48
N ALA A 66 -24.31 -4.17 19.36
CA ALA A 66 -25.17 -5.03 18.55
C ALA A 66 -24.73 -5.09 17.08
N ARG A 67 -24.20 -3.98 16.52
CA ARG A 67 -23.67 -3.96 15.15
C ARG A 67 -22.36 -4.75 15.03
N PHE A 68 -21.50 -4.68 16.05
CA PHE A 68 -20.30 -5.52 16.12
C PHE A 68 -20.66 -7.01 16.26
N ASP A 69 -21.63 -7.35 17.12
CA ASP A 69 -22.11 -8.73 17.32
C ASP A 69 -22.69 -9.32 16.03
N ALA A 70 -23.36 -8.51 15.20
CA ALA A 70 -23.94 -8.96 13.93
C ALA A 70 -22.90 -9.58 12.98
N LEU A 71 -21.65 -9.08 12.98
CA LEU A 71 -20.55 -9.59 12.15
C LEU A 71 -20.17 -11.04 12.50
N ILE A 72 -20.41 -11.48 13.73
CA ILE A 72 -20.14 -12.88 14.15
C ILE A 72 -20.99 -13.86 13.34
N SER A 73 -22.23 -13.47 13.04
CA SER A 73 -23.21 -14.32 12.34
C SER A 73 -23.29 -14.03 10.84
N GLU A 74 -22.49 -13.09 10.35
CA GLU A 74 -22.48 -12.72 8.93
C GLU A 74 -21.84 -13.82 8.10
N ARG A 75 -22.64 -14.40 7.20
CA ARG A 75 -22.19 -15.51 6.35
C ARG A 75 -21.09 -15.01 5.42
N GLY A 76 -20.00 -15.77 5.36
CA GLY A 76 -18.87 -15.48 4.47
C GLY A 76 -17.97 -14.34 4.92
N PHE A 77 -18.28 -13.64 6.02
CA PHE A 77 -17.41 -12.58 6.53
C PHE A 77 -16.04 -13.12 6.97
N TRP A 78 -16.03 -14.27 7.66
CA TRP A 78 -14.84 -14.95 8.19
C TRP A 78 -14.20 -15.94 7.19
N ASP A 79 -14.68 -15.98 5.95
CA ASP A 79 -14.14 -16.79 4.86
C ASP A 79 -13.60 -15.83 3.79
N HIS A 80 -12.30 -15.53 3.85
CA HIS A 80 -11.74 -14.38 3.16
C HIS A 80 -10.24 -14.50 2.86
N THR A 81 -9.68 -13.50 2.16
CA THR A 81 -8.26 -13.43 1.80
C THR A 81 -7.50 -12.28 2.49
N PHE A 82 -8.19 -11.37 3.17
CA PHE A 82 -7.54 -10.31 3.96
C PHE A 82 -6.84 -10.88 5.20
N LYS A 83 -5.82 -10.20 5.72
CA LYS A 83 -5.02 -10.65 6.88
C LYS A 83 -5.32 -9.88 8.17
N GLY A 84 -6.01 -8.76 8.05
CA GLY A 84 -6.44 -7.95 9.19
C GLY A 84 -7.81 -7.34 8.98
N VAL A 85 -8.51 -7.06 10.08
CA VAL A 85 -9.75 -6.28 10.07
C VAL A 85 -9.66 -5.16 11.09
N ALA A 86 -10.16 -3.98 10.73
CA ALA A 86 -10.43 -2.87 11.64
C ALA A 86 -11.89 -2.44 11.51
N ILE A 87 -12.61 -2.42 12.63
CA ILE A 87 -14.03 -2.12 12.70
C ILE A 87 -14.25 -0.95 13.65
N TYR A 88 -15.02 0.02 13.17
CA TYR A 88 -15.26 1.30 13.82
C TYR A 88 -16.75 1.46 14.07
N GLY A 89 -17.13 1.92 15.26
CA GLY A 89 -18.52 2.18 15.60
C GLY A 89 -18.69 3.39 16.50
N ALA A 90 -19.73 4.17 16.25
CA ALA A 90 -20.15 5.29 17.08
C ALA A 90 -21.67 5.46 16.94
N PRO A 91 -22.35 6.31 17.73
CA PRO A 91 -23.77 6.58 17.54
C PRO A 91 -24.10 6.93 16.07
N GLY A 92 -24.96 6.12 15.44
CA GLY A 92 -25.35 6.30 14.03
C GLY A 92 -24.27 5.96 12.99
N PHE A 93 -23.10 5.48 13.39
CA PHE A 93 -21.97 5.24 12.49
C PHE A 93 -21.38 3.83 12.67
N PHE A 94 -21.00 3.20 11.56
CA PHE A 94 -20.26 1.96 11.57
C PHE A 94 -19.49 1.83 10.26
N HIS A 95 -18.22 1.47 10.36
CA HIS A 95 -17.33 1.39 9.22
C HIS A 95 -16.39 0.20 9.39
N LEU A 96 -16.14 -0.52 8.30
CA LEU A 96 -15.34 -1.72 8.31
C LEU A 96 -14.25 -1.61 7.25
N VAL A 97 -13.01 -1.86 7.65
CA VAL A 97 -11.85 -1.82 6.77
C VAL A 97 -11.18 -3.19 6.77
N LYS A 98 -11.02 -3.76 5.57
CA LYS A 98 -10.31 -5.02 5.33
C LYS A 98 -8.87 -4.70 4.96
N LEU A 99 -7.92 -5.36 5.61
CA LEU A 99 -6.52 -4.97 5.58
C LEU A 99 -5.65 -6.09 5.00
N ALA A 100 -4.69 -5.70 4.16
CA ALA A 100 -3.82 -6.63 3.43
C ALA A 100 -2.77 -7.27 4.35
N ASP A 101 -2.42 -6.61 5.45
CA ASP A 101 -1.52 -7.12 6.47
C ASP A 101 -2.24 -7.32 7.81
N GLU A 102 -1.65 -8.19 8.64
CA GLU A 102 -2.09 -8.39 10.02
C GLU A 102 -2.01 -7.08 10.81
N VAL A 103 -2.93 -6.90 11.76
CA VAL A 103 -3.00 -5.72 12.65
C VAL A 103 -2.99 -6.16 14.10
N PRO A 104 -2.68 -5.26 15.06
CA PRO A 104 -2.69 -5.60 16.47
C PRO A 104 -4.06 -6.11 16.93
N GLU A 105 -4.06 -7.02 17.89
CA GLU A 105 -5.29 -7.43 18.60
C GLU A 105 -5.65 -6.34 19.60
N ARG A 106 -6.68 -5.54 19.31
CA ARG A 106 -7.01 -4.37 20.13
C ARG A 106 -8.49 -4.05 20.11
N ALA A 107 -9.04 -3.77 21.28
CA ALA A 107 -10.36 -3.16 21.43
C ALA A 107 -10.25 -1.85 22.23
N VAL A 108 -10.78 -0.75 21.69
CA VAL A 108 -10.66 0.59 22.28
C VAL A 108 -12.03 1.26 22.32
N VAL A 109 -12.32 1.90 23.46
CA VAL A 109 -13.44 2.82 23.64
C VAL A 109 -12.86 4.15 24.13
N ALA A 110 -12.94 5.16 23.29
CA ALA A 110 -12.35 6.48 23.49
C ALA A 110 -13.19 7.59 22.83
N ASP A 111 -12.72 8.83 22.91
CA ASP A 111 -13.38 9.98 22.26
C ASP A 111 -13.13 10.00 20.74
N THR A 112 -12.04 9.40 20.27
CA THR A 112 -11.68 9.26 18.86
C THR A 112 -11.46 7.79 18.48
N PHE A 113 -11.41 7.50 17.17
CA PHE A 113 -11.09 6.15 16.69
C PHE A 113 -9.60 5.86 16.78
N TYR A 114 -9.24 4.58 16.92
CA TYR A 114 -7.86 4.13 16.85
C TYR A 114 -7.44 3.86 15.39
N LEU A 115 -6.65 4.76 14.81
CA LEU A 115 -6.31 4.79 13.38
C LEU A 115 -4.86 4.38 13.08
N LYS A 116 -3.99 4.23 14.08
CA LYS A 116 -2.57 3.90 13.88
C LYS A 116 -2.33 2.70 12.95
N PRO A 117 -3.08 1.58 13.01
CA PRO A 117 -2.90 0.47 12.07
C PRO A 117 -3.23 0.83 10.62
N LEU A 118 -4.22 1.70 10.39
CA LEU A 118 -4.57 2.15 9.03
C LEU A 118 -3.52 3.12 8.50
N ILE A 119 -3.02 4.02 9.34
CA ILE A 119 -1.91 4.93 8.99
C ILE A 119 -0.70 4.10 8.55
N GLU A 120 -0.29 3.11 9.35
CA GLU A 120 0.82 2.21 9.03
C GLU A 120 0.62 1.48 7.69
N GLN A 121 -0.60 1.00 7.43
CA GLN A 121 -0.86 0.28 6.18
C GLN A 121 -0.92 1.20 4.96
N PHE A 122 -1.46 2.41 5.09
CA PHE A 122 -1.70 3.28 3.94
C PHE A 122 -0.58 4.28 3.66
N GLN A 123 0.37 4.51 4.59
CA GLN A 123 1.42 5.52 4.42
C GLN A 123 2.33 5.27 3.19
N PHE A 124 2.39 4.03 2.70
CA PHE A 124 3.16 3.62 1.50
C PHE A 124 2.31 2.91 0.44
N ALA A 125 1.01 3.18 0.39
CA ALA A 125 0.07 2.50 -0.49
C ALA A 125 -0.07 3.17 -1.89
N ASP A 126 0.98 3.83 -2.40
CA ASP A 126 0.95 4.43 -3.73
C ASP A 126 0.69 3.36 -4.79
N PRO A 127 -0.39 3.48 -5.58
CA PRO A 127 -0.74 2.48 -6.57
C PRO A 127 0.24 2.47 -7.74
N PHE A 128 0.48 1.29 -8.32
CA PHE A 128 1.30 1.09 -9.50
C PHE A 128 0.76 -0.06 -10.35
N GLN A 129 1.24 -0.14 -11.59
CA GLN A 129 1.01 -1.24 -12.50
C GLN A 129 2.27 -2.12 -12.59
N LEU A 130 2.11 -3.44 -12.64
CA LEU A 130 3.18 -4.40 -12.86
C LEU A 130 2.98 -5.12 -14.19
N LEU A 131 3.88 -4.89 -15.14
CA LEU A 131 3.93 -5.63 -16.40
C LEU A 131 4.90 -6.81 -16.26
N LEU A 132 4.37 -8.02 -16.43
CA LEU A 132 5.18 -9.22 -16.62
C LEU A 132 5.37 -9.43 -18.10
N LEU A 133 6.63 -9.52 -18.53
CA LEU A 133 6.95 -9.60 -19.95
C LEU A 133 7.98 -10.69 -20.25
N SER A 134 7.61 -11.55 -21.19
CA SER A 134 8.49 -12.48 -21.88
C SER A 134 8.04 -12.61 -23.34
N ARG A 135 8.86 -13.18 -24.22
CA ARG A 135 8.44 -13.50 -25.60
C ARG A 135 7.15 -14.33 -25.70
N HIS A 136 6.81 -15.09 -24.66
CA HIS A 136 5.64 -15.99 -24.67
C HIS A 136 4.40 -15.38 -24.01
N ARG A 137 4.56 -14.35 -23.18
CA ARG A 137 3.46 -13.81 -22.38
C ARG A 137 3.70 -12.37 -21.95
N ALA A 138 2.68 -11.54 -22.17
CA ALA A 138 2.47 -10.26 -21.52
C ALA A 138 1.27 -10.37 -20.56
N ALA A 139 1.43 -9.91 -19.32
CA ALA A 139 0.36 -9.83 -18.34
C ALA A 139 0.50 -8.55 -17.51
N LEU A 140 -0.62 -7.91 -17.19
CA LEU A 140 -0.66 -6.66 -16.42
C LEU A 140 -1.38 -6.89 -15.09
N TYR A 141 -0.84 -6.30 -14.04
CA TYR A 141 -1.42 -6.28 -12.72
C TYR A 141 -1.46 -4.83 -12.23
N GLU A 142 -2.38 -4.52 -11.33
CA GLU A 142 -2.52 -3.21 -10.72
C GLU A 142 -2.83 -3.34 -9.24
N GLY A 143 -2.29 -2.42 -8.44
CA GLY A 143 -2.54 -2.39 -7.00
C GLY A 143 -1.43 -1.66 -6.27
N THR A 144 -1.14 -2.10 -5.05
CA THR A 144 -0.12 -1.53 -4.17
C THR A 144 0.93 -2.58 -3.83
N ILE A 145 1.95 -2.19 -3.07
CA ILE A 145 2.98 -3.13 -2.61
C ILE A 145 2.45 -4.22 -1.69
N ARG A 146 1.23 -4.05 -1.16
CA ARG A 146 0.57 -5.01 -0.27
C ARG A 146 -0.38 -5.94 -1.01
N HIS A 147 -0.88 -5.54 -2.18
CA HIS A 147 -1.86 -6.33 -2.94
C HIS A 147 -1.82 -5.96 -4.43
N LEU A 148 -1.77 -6.97 -5.30
CA LEU A 148 -1.86 -6.80 -6.76
C LEU A 148 -2.99 -7.67 -7.32
N ALA A 149 -3.83 -7.08 -8.18
CA ALA A 149 -4.86 -7.80 -8.91
C ALA A 149 -4.52 -7.85 -10.41
N PRO A 150 -4.85 -8.94 -11.12
CA PRO A 150 -4.70 -8.99 -12.56
C PRO A 150 -5.62 -7.97 -13.23
N VAL A 151 -5.10 -7.30 -14.26
CA VAL A 151 -5.85 -6.39 -15.13
C VAL A 151 -5.92 -7.03 -16.51
N GLU A 152 -7.13 -7.07 -17.07
CA GLU A 152 -7.29 -7.57 -18.44
C GLU A 152 -6.61 -6.61 -19.43
N LEU A 153 -5.63 -7.12 -20.18
CA LEU A 153 -5.00 -6.35 -21.25
C LEU A 153 -6.04 -6.02 -22.33
N HIS A 154 -6.05 -4.76 -22.76
CA HIS A 154 -6.86 -4.31 -23.88
C HIS A 154 -6.63 -5.22 -25.10
N ARG A 155 -7.69 -5.54 -25.84
CA ARG A 155 -7.70 -6.52 -26.93
C ARG A 155 -6.70 -6.24 -28.07
N SER A 156 -6.26 -4.98 -28.23
CA SER A 156 -5.26 -4.59 -29.24
C SER A 156 -3.83 -4.96 -28.85
N ILE A 157 -3.60 -5.32 -27.60
CA ILE A 157 -2.28 -5.65 -27.06
C ILE A 157 -2.04 -7.14 -27.28
N PRO A 158 -1.00 -7.53 -28.03
CA PRO A 158 -0.66 -8.94 -28.20
C PRO A 158 -0.27 -9.53 -26.84
N ARG A 159 -0.70 -10.76 -26.57
CA ARG A 159 -0.39 -11.49 -25.33
C ARG A 159 0.88 -12.32 -25.48
N SER A 160 1.27 -12.69 -26.69
CA SER A 160 2.52 -13.39 -27.00
C SER A 160 3.14 -12.90 -28.31
N ALA A 161 4.43 -13.19 -28.54
CA ALA A 161 5.07 -12.88 -29.81
C ALA A 161 4.51 -13.69 -31.00
N LEU A 162 3.74 -14.75 -30.74
CA LEU A 162 3.05 -15.54 -31.76
C LEU A 162 1.67 -14.95 -32.13
N ASP A 163 1.18 -13.98 -31.38
CA ASP A 163 -0.11 -13.35 -31.65
C ASP A 163 0.06 -12.34 -32.80
N GLU A 164 -0.71 -12.49 -33.88
CA GLU A 164 -0.76 -11.47 -34.92
C GLU A 164 -1.52 -10.23 -34.39
N PRO A 165 -0.93 -9.01 -34.43
CA PRO A 165 -1.62 -7.82 -33.95
C PRO A 165 -2.86 -7.56 -34.83
N ALA A 166 -4.03 -7.43 -34.20
CA ALA A 166 -5.33 -7.24 -34.88
C ALA A 166 -5.47 -5.93 -35.71
N THR A 167 -4.40 -5.15 -35.89
CA THR A 167 -4.43 -3.81 -36.50
C THR A 167 -3.41 -3.59 -37.63
N MET A 168 -2.82 -4.64 -38.22
CA MET A 168 -2.00 -4.45 -39.42
C MET A 168 -2.81 -4.75 -40.70
N PRO A 169 -2.79 -3.86 -41.70
CA PRO A 169 -3.26 -4.20 -43.04
C PRO A 169 -2.33 -5.29 -43.57
N GLU A 170 -2.92 -6.34 -44.13
CA GLU A 170 -2.21 -7.46 -44.73
C GLU A 170 -1.19 -6.94 -45.75
N SER A 171 0.11 -7.02 -45.44
CA SER A 171 1.13 -6.90 -46.47
C SER A 171 1.09 -8.18 -47.29
N GLU A 172 0.53 -8.08 -48.50
CA GLU A 172 0.22 -9.13 -49.50
C GLU A 172 1.40 -9.98 -50.01
N ASP A 173 2.53 -10.05 -49.31
CA ASP A 173 3.78 -10.62 -49.85
C ASP A 173 4.10 -12.05 -49.38
N ARG A 174 3.12 -12.81 -48.87
CA ARG A 174 3.34 -14.16 -48.34
C ARG A 174 2.73 -15.32 -49.12
N VAL A 175 2.24 -15.12 -50.34
CA VAL A 175 1.72 -16.22 -51.16
C VAL A 175 2.31 -16.20 -52.56
N GLN A 176 3.49 -16.81 -52.73
CA GLN A 176 3.89 -17.50 -53.97
C GLN A 176 5.18 -18.29 -53.74
N GLY A 177 5.03 -19.59 -53.45
CA GLY A 177 6.17 -20.45 -53.21
C GLY A 177 5.86 -21.95 -53.21
N ALA A 178 4.92 -22.41 -54.04
CA ALA A 178 4.78 -23.83 -54.33
C ALA A 178 4.04 -24.04 -55.66
N LYS A 179 4.80 -24.30 -56.74
CA LYS A 179 4.50 -25.29 -57.80
C LYS A 179 5.48 -25.18 -58.99
N GLY A 180 6.26 -26.25 -59.20
CA GLY A 180 6.57 -26.81 -60.52
C GLY A 180 7.88 -26.41 -61.22
N GLY A 181 8.64 -27.41 -61.69
CA GLY A 181 9.42 -27.32 -62.94
C GLY A 181 10.88 -27.76 -62.88
N GLU A 182 11.19 -28.93 -63.45
CA GLU A 182 12.54 -29.34 -63.87
C GLU A 182 12.99 -28.54 -65.12
N ASN A 183 14.12 -27.81 -65.07
CA ASN A 183 15.24 -27.83 -66.04
C ASN A 183 16.25 -26.68 -65.85
N ARG A 184 17.52 -27.04 -66.08
CA ARG A 184 18.70 -26.26 -66.53
C ARG A 184 18.64 -24.72 -66.62
N GLY A 185 19.71 -24.08 -66.10
CA GLY A 185 20.44 -23.02 -66.82
C GLY A 185 20.62 -21.69 -66.10
N ASP A 186 21.86 -21.45 -65.67
CA ASP A 186 22.60 -20.18 -65.49
C ASP A 186 21.90 -18.82 -65.29
N ARG A 187 22.37 -18.12 -64.23
CA ARG A 187 22.27 -16.68 -63.89
C ARG A 187 20.88 -16.05 -63.77
N TYR A 188 20.47 -15.80 -62.52
CA TYR A 188 20.05 -14.48 -62.06
C TYR A 188 20.35 -14.34 -60.57
N THR A 189 21.07 -13.27 -60.21
CA THR A 189 21.31 -12.81 -58.86
C THR A 189 19.98 -12.43 -58.18
N ALA A 190 19.53 -13.25 -57.23
CA ALA A 190 18.51 -12.87 -56.26
C ALA A 190 19.18 -12.79 -54.87
N HIS A 191 19.39 -11.56 -54.41
CA HIS A 191 19.76 -11.27 -53.03
C HIS A 191 18.56 -11.62 -52.13
N HIS A 192 18.55 -12.82 -51.57
CA HIS A 192 17.78 -13.10 -50.36
C HIS A 192 18.74 -13.02 -49.18
N GLY A 193 18.66 -11.91 -48.45
CA GLY A 193 19.29 -11.76 -47.15
C GLY A 193 18.69 -12.79 -46.19
N GLY A 194 19.34 -13.94 -46.10
CA GLY A 194 19.05 -14.94 -45.09
C GLY A 194 19.55 -14.41 -43.74
N GLY A 195 18.69 -13.69 -43.02
CA GLY A 195 18.87 -13.51 -41.59
C GLY A 195 18.92 -14.89 -40.94
N SER A 196 19.85 -15.12 -40.03
CA SER A 196 19.92 -16.38 -39.30
C SER A 196 18.62 -16.60 -38.53
N LYS A 197 18.26 -17.85 -38.18
CA LYS A 197 17.07 -18.13 -37.34
C LYS A 197 17.05 -17.30 -36.05
N HIS A 198 18.22 -16.90 -35.55
CA HIS A 198 18.37 -16.05 -34.38
C HIS A 198 17.99 -14.59 -34.66
N ASP A 199 18.28 -14.06 -35.85
CA ASP A 199 17.96 -12.68 -36.23
C ASP A 199 16.45 -12.48 -36.40
N VAL A 200 15.76 -13.45 -37.03
CA VAL A 200 14.30 -13.42 -37.21
C VAL A 200 13.57 -13.49 -35.86
N VAL A 201 14.06 -14.34 -34.93
CA VAL A 201 13.47 -14.45 -33.58
C VAL A 201 13.61 -13.14 -32.80
N ASN A 202 14.74 -12.43 -32.94
CA ASN A 202 14.95 -11.13 -32.30
C ASN A 202 14.07 -10.03 -32.89
N GLU A 203 13.85 -10.04 -34.21
CA GLU A 203 12.96 -9.07 -34.88
C GLU A 203 11.49 -9.25 -34.47
N ASP A 204 11.02 -10.50 -34.38
CA ASP A 204 9.66 -10.83 -33.95
C ASP A 204 9.43 -10.41 -32.49
N GLU A 205 10.42 -10.64 -31.63
CA GLU A 205 10.39 -10.24 -30.22
C GLU A 205 10.40 -8.71 -30.06
N GLU A 206 11.25 -8.00 -30.81
CA GLU A 206 11.28 -6.54 -30.77
C GLU A 206 9.94 -5.94 -31.23
N ARG A 207 9.36 -6.48 -32.31
CA ARG A 207 8.05 -6.07 -32.81
C ARG A 207 6.95 -6.31 -31.78
N PHE A 208 6.97 -7.48 -31.12
CA PHE A 208 6.05 -7.81 -30.04
C PHE A 208 6.19 -6.82 -28.87
N PHE A 209 7.41 -6.55 -28.39
CA PHE A 209 7.64 -5.64 -27.26
C PHE A 209 7.25 -4.20 -27.58
N ARG A 210 7.48 -3.76 -28.83
CA ARG A 210 7.03 -2.45 -29.32
C ARG A 210 5.51 -2.34 -29.33
N ALA A 211 4.81 -3.39 -29.79
CA ALA A 211 3.35 -3.45 -29.77
C ALA A 211 2.80 -3.44 -28.34
N VAL A 212 3.39 -4.23 -27.43
CA VAL A 212 3.05 -4.22 -26.00
C VAL A 212 3.28 -2.85 -25.39
N SER A 213 4.45 -2.24 -25.61
CA SER A 213 4.77 -0.90 -25.07
C SER A 213 3.75 0.15 -25.51
N ARG A 214 3.47 0.24 -26.82
CA ARG A 214 2.50 1.20 -27.35
C ARG A 214 1.11 0.98 -26.76
N GLY A 215 0.63 -0.26 -26.80
CA GLY A 215 -0.70 -0.60 -26.33
C GLY A 215 -0.88 -0.42 -24.82
N VAL A 216 0.13 -0.77 -24.01
CA VAL A 216 0.13 -0.52 -22.56
C VAL A 216 0.16 0.98 -22.28
N CYS A 217 0.98 1.75 -22.99
CA CYS A 217 1.04 3.19 -22.83
C CYS A 217 -0.31 3.86 -23.13
N GLU A 218 -0.91 3.56 -24.29
CA GLU A 218 -2.14 4.18 -24.78
C GLU A 218 -3.37 3.78 -23.96
N HIS A 219 -3.53 2.49 -23.67
CA HIS A 219 -4.79 1.98 -23.10
C HIS A 219 -4.76 1.80 -21.58
N HIS A 220 -3.58 1.77 -20.95
CA HIS A 220 -3.47 1.55 -19.51
C HIS A 220 -2.74 2.69 -18.80
N SER A 221 -1.51 3.01 -19.18
CA SER A 221 -0.70 3.98 -18.45
C SER A 221 -1.16 5.42 -18.63
N GLN A 222 -1.58 5.86 -19.82
CA GLN A 222 -2.08 7.22 -20.02
C GLN A 222 -3.43 7.48 -19.30
N PRO A 223 -4.42 6.56 -19.35
CA PRO A 223 -5.67 6.73 -18.61
C PRO A 223 -5.47 6.69 -17.09
N SER A 224 -4.68 5.73 -16.58
CA SER A 224 -4.49 5.56 -15.13
C SER A 224 -3.48 6.54 -14.53
N ARG A 225 -2.50 6.97 -15.33
CA ARG A 225 -1.30 7.74 -14.94
C ARG A 225 -0.46 7.05 -13.86
N LEU A 226 -0.68 5.76 -13.61
CA LEU A 226 0.04 5.02 -12.60
C LEU A 226 1.47 4.71 -13.06
N PRO A 227 2.47 4.71 -12.15
CA PRO A 227 3.79 4.19 -12.44
C PRO A 227 3.74 2.74 -12.90
N LEU A 228 4.60 2.37 -13.85
CA LEU A 228 4.67 1.02 -14.42
C LEU A 228 6.00 0.36 -14.04
N LEU A 229 5.94 -0.71 -13.25
CA LEU A 229 7.06 -1.58 -12.92
C LEU A 229 7.15 -2.74 -13.93
N LEU A 230 8.36 -3.06 -14.39
CA LEU A 230 8.60 -4.16 -15.33
C LEU A 230 9.26 -5.35 -14.62
N ALA A 231 8.65 -6.53 -14.77
CA ALA A 231 9.22 -7.83 -14.40
C ALA A 231 9.52 -8.66 -15.64
N ALA A 232 10.81 -8.78 -15.97
CA ALA A 232 11.30 -9.50 -17.12
C ALA A 232 12.75 -9.94 -16.88
N THR A 233 13.26 -10.87 -17.69
CA THR A 233 14.70 -11.22 -17.64
C THR A 233 15.56 -9.98 -17.99
N PRO A 234 16.84 -9.92 -17.57
CA PRO A 234 17.71 -8.79 -17.90
C PRO A 234 17.78 -8.45 -19.40
N GLU A 235 17.76 -9.48 -20.25
CA GLU A 235 17.74 -9.38 -21.71
C GLU A 235 16.45 -8.68 -22.19
N HIS A 236 15.29 -9.16 -21.74
CA HIS A 236 13.99 -8.57 -22.09
C HIS A 236 13.80 -7.16 -21.51
N GLN A 237 14.34 -6.89 -20.31
CA GLN A 237 14.37 -5.55 -19.71
C GLN A 237 15.09 -4.56 -20.63
N ALA A 238 16.30 -4.92 -21.09
CA ALA A 238 17.09 -4.08 -21.97
C ALA A 238 16.39 -3.83 -23.31
N LEU A 239 15.81 -4.89 -23.91
CA LEU A 239 15.05 -4.78 -25.15
C LEU A 239 13.82 -3.88 -25.01
N PHE A 240 12.99 -4.13 -23.99
CA PHE A 240 11.77 -3.36 -23.77
C PHE A 240 12.07 -1.89 -23.49
N ARG A 241 13.08 -1.59 -22.66
CA ARG A 241 13.50 -0.21 -22.36
C ARG A 241 14.05 0.53 -23.58
N ARG A 242 14.65 -0.17 -24.54
CA ARG A 242 15.11 0.42 -25.80
C ARG A 242 13.94 0.83 -26.71
N VAL A 243 12.87 0.05 -26.75
CA VAL A 243 11.74 0.28 -27.68
C VAL A 243 10.59 1.07 -27.08
N THR A 244 10.51 1.13 -25.76
CA THR A 244 9.38 1.74 -25.07
C THR A 244 9.45 3.26 -25.06
N THR A 245 8.31 3.90 -25.32
CA THR A 245 8.13 5.35 -25.18
C THR A 245 7.18 5.69 -24.04
N ASN A 246 6.85 4.72 -23.19
CA ASN A 246 5.92 4.92 -22.08
C ASN A 246 6.60 5.75 -20.97
N PRO A 247 6.16 7.00 -20.72
CA PRO A 247 6.80 7.88 -19.74
C PRO A 247 6.54 7.43 -18.29
N HIS A 248 5.62 6.49 -18.06
CA HIS A 248 5.31 5.97 -16.74
C HIS A 248 6.18 4.79 -16.31
N LEU A 249 7.04 4.27 -17.20
CA LEU A 249 7.96 3.18 -16.87
C LEU A 249 8.97 3.62 -15.80
N MET A 250 8.99 2.88 -14.68
CA MET A 250 9.85 3.15 -13.54
C MET A 250 11.32 2.80 -13.84
N GLU A 251 12.25 3.44 -13.13
CA GLU A 251 13.67 3.07 -13.16
C GLU A 251 13.91 1.77 -12.41
N GLU A 252 13.21 1.58 -11.28
CA GLU A 252 13.19 0.33 -10.54
C GLU A 252 12.75 -0.84 -11.45
N ARG A 253 13.30 -2.02 -11.20
CA ARG A 253 13.11 -3.19 -12.08
C ARG A 253 13.11 -4.48 -11.29
N ILE A 254 12.39 -5.46 -11.82
CA ILE A 254 12.46 -6.86 -11.37
C ILE A 254 13.17 -7.63 -12.49
N ASP A 255 14.44 -7.97 -12.26
CA ASP A 255 15.33 -8.62 -13.24
C ASP A 255 15.10 -10.15 -13.32
N ARG A 256 13.83 -10.55 -13.27
CA ARG A 256 13.38 -11.93 -13.49
C ARG A 256 11.92 -11.92 -13.97
N TYR A 257 11.58 -12.86 -14.84
CA TYR A 257 10.20 -13.11 -15.22
C TYR A 257 9.50 -13.92 -14.12
N LEU A 258 8.30 -13.51 -13.69
CA LEU A 258 7.59 -14.15 -12.57
C LEU A 258 6.46 -15.11 -13.01
N GLY A 259 6.26 -15.32 -14.31
CA GLY A 259 5.42 -16.41 -14.83
C GLY A 259 4.02 -16.49 -14.22
N ASP A 260 3.73 -17.63 -13.59
CA ASP A 260 2.46 -17.97 -12.92
C ASP A 260 2.48 -17.69 -11.41
N ALA A 261 3.40 -16.86 -10.93
CA ALA A 261 3.44 -16.43 -9.54
C ALA A 261 2.08 -15.87 -9.10
N LYS A 262 1.68 -16.21 -7.87
CA LYS A 262 0.42 -15.74 -7.28
C LYS A 262 0.51 -14.24 -6.97
N ALA A 263 -0.65 -13.58 -6.90
CA ALA A 263 -0.77 -12.16 -6.56
C ALA A 263 0.07 -11.72 -5.35
N ASP A 264 0.04 -12.50 -4.26
CA ASP A 264 0.79 -12.19 -3.04
C ASP A 264 2.31 -12.29 -3.24
N GLU A 265 2.77 -13.24 -4.06
CA GLU A 265 4.19 -13.36 -4.40
C GLU A 265 4.64 -12.19 -5.29
N LEU A 266 3.82 -11.80 -6.27
CA LEU A 266 4.07 -10.63 -7.10
C LEU A 266 4.19 -9.36 -6.24
N ALA A 267 3.26 -9.16 -5.31
CA ALA A 267 3.26 -8.01 -4.40
C ALA A 267 4.54 -8.01 -3.53
N ALA A 268 4.92 -9.15 -2.95
CA ALA A 268 6.13 -9.27 -2.13
C ALA A 268 7.43 -9.03 -2.93
N VAL A 269 7.47 -9.38 -4.21
CA VAL A 269 8.62 -9.10 -5.08
C VAL A 269 8.66 -7.63 -5.48
N ALA A 270 7.51 -7.06 -5.83
CA ALA A 270 7.40 -5.64 -6.15
C ALA A 270 7.75 -4.76 -4.94
N ALA A 271 7.28 -5.10 -3.74
CA ALA A 271 7.61 -4.42 -2.49
C ALA A 271 9.12 -4.33 -2.27
N ARG A 272 9.86 -5.43 -2.52
CA ARG A 272 11.34 -5.45 -2.43
C ARG A 272 12.00 -4.59 -3.50
N ALA A 273 11.54 -4.67 -4.74
CA ALA A 273 12.08 -3.86 -5.83
C ALA A 273 11.85 -2.36 -5.60
N LEU A 274 10.75 -2.00 -4.94
CA LEU A 274 10.35 -0.63 -4.65
C LEU A 274 10.76 -0.14 -3.26
N ALA A 275 11.42 -0.96 -2.43
CA ALA A 275 11.77 -0.64 -1.05
C ALA A 275 12.42 0.75 -0.89
N SER A 276 13.39 1.05 -1.77
CA SER A 276 14.09 2.34 -1.75
C SER A 276 13.18 3.56 -1.97
N ARG A 277 12.04 3.41 -2.66
CA ARG A 277 11.09 4.52 -2.87
C ARG A 277 10.31 4.88 -1.60
N PHE A 278 10.13 3.92 -0.70
CA PHE A 278 9.44 4.14 0.57
C PHE A 278 10.43 4.46 1.69
N GLU A 279 11.64 3.90 1.64
CA GLU A 279 12.68 4.18 2.63
C GLU A 279 13.25 5.60 2.48
N ARG A 280 13.47 6.08 1.24
CA ARG A 280 14.04 7.42 0.98
C ARG A 280 13.26 8.56 1.66
N PRO A 281 11.92 8.68 1.52
CA PRO A 281 11.15 9.70 2.22
C PRO A 281 11.26 9.60 3.74
N VAL A 282 11.28 8.38 4.29
CA VAL A 282 11.42 8.19 5.74
C VAL A 282 12.80 8.64 6.22
N GLU A 283 13.87 8.24 5.53
CA GLU A 283 15.23 8.68 5.88
C GLU A 283 15.38 10.20 5.78
N ALA A 284 14.75 10.83 4.78
CA ALA A 284 14.73 12.28 4.66
C ALA A 284 14.06 12.95 5.87
N ARG A 285 12.92 12.43 6.35
CA ARG A 285 12.26 12.94 7.55
C ARG A 285 13.04 12.69 8.84
N LEU A 286 13.74 11.55 8.94
CA LEU A 286 14.63 11.27 10.08
C LEU A 286 15.82 12.22 10.11
N GLU A 287 16.41 12.55 8.96
CA GLU A 287 17.48 13.53 8.89
C GLU A 287 16.98 14.94 9.20
N GLU A 288 15.83 15.33 8.64
CA GLU A 288 15.19 16.61 8.95
C GLU A 288 14.91 16.74 10.46
N TYR A 289 14.45 15.68 11.12
CA TYR A 289 14.27 15.68 12.56
C TYR A 289 15.58 15.96 13.32
N ARG A 290 16.70 15.34 12.91
CA ARG A 290 18.02 15.56 13.53
C ARG A 290 18.47 17.02 13.37
N GLU A 291 18.32 17.59 12.19
CA GLU A 291 18.64 18.99 11.93
C GLU A 291 17.72 19.96 12.69
N ALA A 292 16.41 19.68 12.70
CA ALA A 292 15.41 20.51 13.35
C ALA A 292 15.57 20.54 14.87
N THR A 293 16.06 19.45 15.47
CA THR A 293 16.39 19.37 16.91
C THR A 293 17.44 20.41 17.28
N GLN A 294 18.49 20.57 16.45
CA GLN A 294 19.54 21.60 16.67
C GLN A 294 18.99 23.03 16.57
N LYS A 295 17.88 23.21 15.85
CA LYS A 295 17.20 24.50 15.64
C LYS A 295 16.03 24.72 16.59
N ALA A 296 15.82 23.87 17.60
CA ALA A 296 14.65 23.91 18.48
C ALA A 296 13.31 23.94 17.70
N LEU A 297 13.26 23.20 16.60
CA LEU A 297 12.09 23.00 15.73
C LEU A 297 11.66 21.53 15.71
N ALA A 298 12.14 20.72 16.65
CA ALA A 298 11.70 19.36 16.85
C ALA A 298 11.77 19.00 18.34
N THR A 299 10.92 18.06 18.77
CA THR A 299 10.90 17.54 20.14
C THR A 299 10.39 16.10 20.15
N ASP A 300 10.80 15.34 21.16
CA ASP A 300 10.24 14.04 21.51
C ASP A 300 9.52 14.04 22.87
N VAL A 301 9.34 15.23 23.46
CA VAL A 301 8.62 15.44 24.72
C VAL A 301 7.12 15.40 24.47
N ALA A 302 6.46 14.35 24.96
CA ALA A 302 5.04 14.09 24.71
C ALA A 302 4.12 15.30 24.97
N ALA A 303 4.30 15.99 26.09
CA ALA A 303 3.48 17.15 26.45
C ALA A 303 3.62 18.30 25.43
N GLU A 304 4.85 18.61 25.00
CA GLU A 304 5.11 19.64 24.01
C GLU A 304 4.54 19.28 22.64
N VAL A 305 4.64 18.00 22.25
CA VAL A 305 4.06 17.51 20.99
C VAL A 305 2.54 17.63 21.00
N VAL A 306 1.87 17.28 22.10
CA VAL A 306 0.42 17.39 22.24
C VAL A 306 -0.03 18.84 22.07
N GLU A 307 0.65 19.77 22.76
CA GLU A 307 0.37 21.20 22.66
C GLU A 307 0.59 21.70 21.22
N ALA A 308 1.74 21.38 20.62
CA ALA A 308 2.05 21.78 19.25
C ALA A 308 1.09 21.17 18.21
N ALA A 309 0.62 19.94 18.42
CA ALA A 309 -0.35 19.29 17.55
C ALA A 309 -1.69 20.00 17.61
N HIS A 310 -2.18 20.35 18.81
CA HIS A 310 -3.41 21.11 18.99
C HIS A 310 -3.34 22.52 18.37
N GLU A 311 -2.18 23.17 18.46
CA GLU A 311 -1.92 24.48 17.83
C GLU A 311 -1.68 24.40 16.31
N GLY A 312 -1.66 23.19 15.72
CA GLY A 312 -1.41 22.99 14.29
C GLY A 312 0.02 23.35 13.85
N ARG A 313 0.98 23.34 14.78
CA ARG A 313 2.40 23.67 14.52
C ARG A 313 3.22 22.49 14.00
N VAL A 314 2.75 21.26 14.17
CA VAL A 314 3.47 20.06 13.73
C VAL A 314 3.40 19.92 12.20
N ASP A 315 4.57 19.86 11.55
CA ASP A 315 4.71 19.54 10.13
C ASP A 315 4.67 18.03 9.91
N ALA A 316 5.47 17.29 10.67
CA ALA A 316 5.57 15.84 10.59
C ALA A 316 5.65 15.23 11.98
N LEU A 317 4.92 14.13 12.17
CA LEU A 317 4.95 13.32 13.38
C LEU A 317 5.42 11.91 13.03
N LEU A 318 6.49 11.48 13.69
CA LEU A 318 6.96 10.10 13.67
C LEU A 318 6.41 9.40 14.91
N VAL A 319 5.74 8.25 14.74
CA VAL A 319 5.15 7.50 15.85
C VAL A 319 5.54 6.02 15.78
N GLU A 320 5.73 5.40 16.93
CA GLU A 320 6.10 3.99 17.02
C GLU A 320 4.93 3.07 16.62
N THR A 321 5.25 2.01 15.88
CA THR A 321 4.31 0.94 15.49
C THR A 321 3.88 0.07 16.68
N ASP A 322 2.73 -0.57 16.53
CA ASP A 322 2.20 -1.57 17.46
C ASP A 322 2.62 -2.99 17.07
N ARG A 323 3.89 -3.14 16.68
CA ARG A 323 4.53 -4.41 16.34
C ARG A 323 5.69 -4.69 17.28
N LEU A 324 5.93 -5.98 17.50
CA LEU A 324 7.15 -6.48 18.12
C LEU A 324 8.35 -6.29 17.17
N PRO A 325 9.60 -6.31 17.67
CA PRO A 325 10.79 -6.18 16.82
C PRO A 325 10.91 -7.24 15.72
N ASN A 326 10.25 -8.39 15.87
CA ASN A 326 10.18 -9.43 14.86
C ASN A 326 9.10 -9.18 13.77
N GLY A 327 8.42 -8.03 13.82
CA GLY A 327 7.38 -7.62 12.88
C GLY A 327 5.96 -8.12 13.20
N GLN A 328 5.80 -8.99 14.20
CA GLN A 328 4.49 -9.50 14.59
C GLN A 328 3.66 -8.39 15.26
N PRO A 329 2.34 -8.29 14.97
CA PRO A 329 1.48 -7.36 15.69
C PRO A 329 1.45 -7.69 17.19
N LYS A 330 1.41 -6.66 18.03
CA LYS A 330 1.26 -6.83 19.48
C LYS A 330 -0.14 -7.36 19.82
N THR A 331 -0.23 -8.20 20.84
CA THR A 331 -1.52 -8.60 21.44
C THR A 331 -2.08 -7.50 22.33
N GLU A 332 -3.34 -7.63 22.75
CA GLU A 332 -3.97 -6.67 23.66
C GLU A 332 -3.22 -6.59 25.00
N GLU A 333 -2.75 -7.72 25.53
CA GLU A 333 -1.96 -7.76 26.76
C GLU A 333 -0.64 -7.00 26.60
N GLN A 334 0.07 -7.19 25.47
CA GLN A 334 1.33 -6.51 25.18
C GLN A 334 1.16 -5.00 24.97
N LEU A 335 0.00 -4.57 24.47
CA LEU A 335 -0.36 -3.14 24.37
C LEU A 335 -0.80 -2.55 25.71
N ALA A 336 -1.29 -3.39 26.63
CA ALA A 336 -1.70 -2.99 27.98
C ALA A 336 -0.54 -3.00 29.00
N GLU A 337 0.58 -3.65 28.68
CA GLU A 337 1.79 -3.67 29.51
C GLU A 337 2.32 -2.24 29.69
N PRO A 338 2.61 -1.81 30.94
CA PRO A 338 3.33 -0.57 31.18
C PRO A 338 4.68 -0.68 30.48
N THR A 339 4.89 0.14 29.46
CA THR A 339 6.24 0.29 28.91
C THR A 339 7.12 0.93 29.97
N ASN A 340 8.44 0.77 29.88
CA ASN A 340 9.42 1.55 30.67
C ASN A 340 9.32 3.08 30.46
N ARG A 341 8.27 3.56 29.77
CA ARG A 341 8.01 4.91 29.30
C ARG A 341 6.63 5.46 29.75
N GLY A 342 5.78 4.69 30.45
CA GLY A 342 4.50 5.17 31.00
C GLY A 342 3.30 4.24 30.85
N HIS A 343 2.19 4.56 31.55
CA HIS A 343 0.94 3.78 31.69
C HIS A 343 0.10 3.65 30.40
N ARG A 344 -1.00 2.88 30.49
CA ARG A 344 -2.12 2.62 29.53
C ARG A 344 -2.60 3.79 28.63
N GLU A 345 -2.20 5.01 28.95
CA GLU A 345 -2.57 6.26 28.27
C GLU A 345 -1.62 6.64 27.12
N VAL A 346 -0.42 6.05 27.05
CA VAL A 346 0.60 6.43 26.03
C VAL A 346 0.14 6.07 24.61
N ASP A 347 -0.41 4.87 24.38
CA ASP A 347 -0.85 4.50 23.02
C ASP A 347 -2.09 5.28 22.56
N THR A 348 -3.00 5.58 23.50
CA THR A 348 -4.16 6.45 23.23
C THR A 348 -3.67 7.85 22.86
N LEU A 349 -2.68 8.36 23.60
CA LEU A 349 -2.03 9.65 23.32
C LEU A 349 -1.38 9.66 21.94
N LEU A 350 -0.58 8.64 21.59
CA LEU A 350 0.07 8.54 20.28
C LEU A 350 -0.95 8.58 19.14
N ASN A 351 -2.07 7.89 19.31
CA ASN A 351 -3.15 7.85 18.34
C ASN A 351 -3.92 9.18 18.24
N ASP A 352 -4.21 9.84 19.36
CA ASP A 352 -4.93 11.11 19.39
C ASP A 352 -4.09 12.23 18.77
N VAL A 353 -2.80 12.30 19.13
CA VAL A 353 -1.84 13.24 18.55
C VAL A 353 -1.68 13.01 17.05
N ALA A 354 -1.55 11.75 16.61
CA ALA A 354 -1.48 11.43 15.18
C ALA A 354 -2.71 11.93 14.41
N GLN A 355 -3.92 11.73 14.95
CA GLN A 355 -5.12 12.23 14.31
C GLN A 355 -5.18 13.76 14.27
N GLU A 356 -4.77 14.43 15.35
CA GLU A 356 -4.76 15.88 15.41
C GLU A 356 -3.78 16.49 14.40
N VAL A 357 -2.58 15.91 14.28
CA VAL A 357 -1.60 16.28 13.26
C VAL A 357 -2.19 16.11 11.86
N LEU A 358 -2.85 14.99 11.57
CA LEU A 358 -3.51 14.77 10.27
C LEU A 358 -4.63 15.81 10.02
N ARG A 359 -5.47 16.13 11.02
CA ARG A 359 -6.52 17.16 10.88
C ARG A 359 -5.95 18.54 10.57
N ASN A 360 -4.84 18.89 11.22
CA ASN A 360 -4.11 20.15 11.01
C ASN A 360 -3.15 20.11 9.80
N GLY A 361 -3.21 19.03 9.03
CA GLY A 361 -2.54 18.83 7.76
C GLY A 361 -1.04 18.59 7.83
N GLY A 362 -0.55 18.16 8.98
CA GLY A 362 0.77 17.56 9.07
C GLY A 362 0.80 16.13 8.53
N GLU A 363 2.00 15.64 8.32
CA GLU A 363 2.28 14.26 7.93
C GLU A 363 2.42 13.37 9.18
N VAL A 364 1.96 12.13 9.10
CA VAL A 364 2.20 11.13 10.14
C VAL A 364 2.85 9.91 9.51
N ILE A 365 3.96 9.46 10.10
CA ILE A 365 4.71 8.28 9.67
C ILE A 365 4.83 7.32 10.85
N VAL A 366 4.28 6.13 10.70
CA VAL A 366 4.44 5.04 11.67
C VAL A 366 5.75 4.30 11.39
N LEU A 367 6.58 4.11 12.40
CA LEU A 367 7.90 3.50 12.29
C LEU A 367 8.10 2.35 13.28
N PRO A 368 8.87 1.31 12.91
CA PRO A 368 9.44 0.34 13.84
C PRO A 368 10.24 1.01 14.98
N ALA A 369 10.22 0.39 16.16
CA ALA A 369 10.86 0.94 17.36
C ALA A 369 12.38 1.16 17.21
N ASP A 370 13.06 0.33 16.42
CA ASP A 370 14.49 0.43 16.11
C ASP A 370 14.83 1.57 15.14
N ARG A 371 13.82 2.10 14.43
CA ARG A 371 13.95 3.26 13.54
C ARG A 371 13.47 4.56 14.15
N MET A 372 12.83 4.52 15.32
CA MET A 372 12.40 5.73 16.01
C MET A 372 13.60 6.58 16.42
N PRO A 373 13.61 7.90 16.14
CA PRO A 373 14.70 8.78 16.57
C PRO A 373 14.61 9.13 18.06
N SER A 374 13.55 8.70 18.76
CA SER A 374 13.30 8.99 20.16
C SER A 374 13.11 7.73 21.00
N ARG A 375 13.25 7.91 22.32
CA ARG A 375 12.95 6.86 23.31
C ARG A 375 11.56 7.01 23.92
N THR A 376 10.68 7.86 23.40
CA THR A 376 9.31 8.04 23.90
C THR A 376 8.28 7.35 23.02
N GLY A 377 8.67 6.95 21.80
CA GLY A 377 7.75 6.39 20.80
C GLY A 377 7.03 7.46 19.97
N LEU A 378 7.40 8.74 20.15
CA LEU A 378 6.96 9.85 19.31
C LEU A 378 8.09 10.85 19.07
N ALA A 379 8.07 11.51 17.92
CA ALA A 379 8.98 12.59 17.60
C ALA A 379 8.28 13.55 16.62
N ALA A 380 8.29 14.84 16.90
CA ALA A 380 7.61 15.85 16.08
C ALA A 380 8.61 16.83 15.48
N ILE A 381 8.34 17.22 14.23
CA ILE A 381 9.01 18.31 13.51
C ILE A 381 7.99 19.45 13.38
N TYR A 382 8.41 20.68 13.68
CA TYR A 382 7.54 21.85 13.67
C TYR A 382 7.72 22.69 12.40
N ARG A 383 6.60 23.24 11.91
CA ARG A 383 6.57 24.25 10.84
C ARG A 383 7.22 25.57 11.28
N TYR A 384 7.03 25.93 12.55
CA TYR A 384 7.53 27.15 13.17
C TYR A 384 7.60 27.00 14.70
N ARG A 385 8.42 27.84 15.35
CA ARG A 385 8.56 27.85 16.82
C ARG A 385 7.29 28.38 17.48
N ALA A 386 7.04 27.97 18.73
CA ALA A 386 6.04 28.62 19.55
C ALA A 386 6.37 30.13 19.66
N PRO A 387 5.37 31.03 19.58
CA PRO A 387 5.62 32.44 19.82
C PRO A 387 6.16 32.62 21.24
N THR A 388 7.33 33.23 21.39
CA THR A 388 7.89 33.57 22.70
C THR A 388 6.90 34.46 23.46
N GLN A 389 6.70 34.19 24.75
CA GLN A 389 5.78 34.96 25.62
C GLN A 389 6.07 36.48 25.65
N ASP A 390 7.23 36.93 25.18
CA ASP A 390 7.58 38.34 25.00
C ASP A 390 6.77 39.08 23.92
N ALA A 391 5.98 38.37 23.10
CA ALA A 391 5.13 38.98 22.08
C ALA A 391 3.68 39.25 22.54
N ARG A 392 3.33 39.01 23.82
CA ARG A 392 2.15 39.66 24.42
C ARG A 392 2.52 41.10 24.72
N ALA A 393 2.35 41.98 23.74
CA ALA A 393 2.41 43.42 23.94
C ALA A 393 1.53 43.79 25.16
N PRO A 394 2.03 44.58 26.12
CA PRO A 394 1.19 45.11 27.18
C PRO A 394 0.26 46.20 26.64
N ALA A 395 -1.00 46.08 27.09
CA ALA A 395 -2.16 46.97 26.95
C ALA A 395 -2.89 46.98 25.59
#